data_AF-A0AAU2B329-F1
#
_entry.id   AF-A0AAU2B329-F1
#
_cell.length_a   1.000
_cell.length_b   1.000
_cell.length_c   1.000
_cell.angle_alpha   90.00
_cell.angle_beta   90.00
_cell.angle_gamma   90.00
#
_symmetry.space_group_name_H-M   'P 1'
#
loop_
_entity.id
_entity.type
_entity.pdbx_description
1 polymer ?
#
loop_
_entity_poly.entity_id
_entity_poly.type
_entity_poly.pdbx_seq_one_letter_code
_entity_poly.pdbx_strand_id
1 'polypeptide(L)'
;MNITQPGNGTQNRRAVETRAIAWLAARRALIDPAGADPDGVLFARKALIETAFLVGLRARLDPTPLDGDYTALLDQVQEITARPSYRELAARDEAALLLYAGTYVALRLCGREDTAFRRILEQATAGGYAAAFERIPYRQLDLLHTLQLCGIDHDLPAMDEVLPFTLLCNRPNVVKLADRDIYAITHTVFYATDFGLRRPRWPSGFEPAEAVELLEALLVLTRARHNADLVGELLCCLRCLGVRDSQEADLAWQFLTSVQEPDGRVGGPPGIVHPKLAAGDDHFRRWATGYHTTVVAALAALLERSPRVPHRPRPSTRRPAPDLDGPIHSAVRWLADASTRFGPDVGLPAAAAAALGASAVGRSELARGALRHFARLLTDLNPDAAGGEVWQAHGIEVVGEFASGLRELGIACRSLDTFLARTAAAVADLPHIPPQARPGIQRLADLGLIPPDPTPVVPEPPEFPSRAAEALAADLSDARRTYHLGRFAGIVRDLTAAGLADHRIARDAVAFLLSQQSADGAFGHPACDDPATRLRVRLSWTQSIVTALTATHRAQRAQPTPARPATAKTPGARAAG
;
A
#
# COMPACT_ATOMS: atom_id res chain seq x y z
N MET A 1 -21.82 15.83 11.89
CA MET A 1 -22.38 14.46 12.02
C MET A 1 -21.83 13.83 13.29
N ASN A 2 -22.70 13.37 14.20
CA ASN A 2 -22.29 12.69 15.43
C ASN A 2 -21.61 11.36 15.09
N ILE A 3 -20.32 11.26 15.35
CA ILE A 3 -19.54 10.03 15.21
C ILE A 3 -20.12 9.03 16.21
N THR A 4 -20.76 8.01 15.67
CA THR A 4 -21.12 6.70 16.24
C THR A 4 -20.86 6.54 17.74
N GLN A 5 -21.93 6.33 18.51
CA GLN A 5 -21.80 5.77 19.84
C GLN A 5 -20.88 4.53 19.81
N PRO A 6 -19.87 4.45 20.70
CA PRO A 6 -18.83 3.40 20.68
C PRO A 6 -19.35 1.96 20.86
N GLY A 7 -20.66 1.74 21.03
CA GLY A 7 -21.28 0.41 21.12
C GLY A 7 -21.58 -0.28 19.78
N ASN A 8 -21.87 0.47 18.69
CA ASN A 8 -22.41 -0.13 17.47
C ASN A 8 -21.35 -0.87 16.62
N GLY A 9 -20.10 -0.41 16.65
CA GLY A 9 -19.01 -1.00 15.85
C GLY A 9 -18.71 -2.45 16.24
N THR A 10 -18.65 -2.73 17.53
CA THR A 10 -18.36 -4.08 18.06
C THR A 10 -19.46 -5.09 17.72
N GLN A 11 -20.72 -4.66 17.73
CA GLN A 11 -21.85 -5.52 17.38
C GLN A 11 -21.82 -5.89 15.88
N ASN A 12 -21.54 -4.92 15.00
CA ASN A 12 -21.43 -5.17 13.57
C ASN A 12 -20.29 -6.15 13.25
N ARG A 13 -19.12 -5.98 13.89
CA ARG A 13 -17.97 -6.88 13.71
C ARG A 13 -18.28 -8.32 14.17
N ARG A 14 -18.99 -8.49 15.29
CA ARG A 14 -19.48 -9.82 15.72
C ARG A 14 -20.47 -10.43 14.72
N ALA A 15 -21.36 -9.62 14.14
CA ALA A 15 -22.31 -10.11 13.14
C ALA A 15 -21.60 -10.61 11.88
N VAL A 16 -20.47 -10.02 11.49
CA VAL A 16 -19.62 -10.52 10.39
C VAL A 16 -19.15 -11.95 10.66
N GLU A 17 -18.59 -12.21 11.85
CA GLU A 17 -18.17 -13.55 12.27
C GLU A 17 -19.32 -14.56 12.24
N THR A 18 -20.42 -14.25 12.92
CA THR A 18 -21.55 -15.19 13.05
C THR A 18 -22.09 -15.62 11.68
N ARG A 19 -22.29 -14.67 10.77
CA ARG A 19 -22.79 -14.99 9.42
C ARG A 19 -21.75 -15.75 8.59
N ALA A 20 -20.47 -15.38 8.67
CA ALA A 20 -19.40 -16.06 7.94
C ALA A 20 -19.25 -17.52 8.39
N ILE A 21 -19.31 -17.77 9.70
CA ILE A 21 -19.23 -19.13 10.26
C ILE A 21 -20.45 -19.97 9.88
N ALA A 22 -21.66 -19.41 9.95
CA ALA A 22 -22.87 -20.08 9.48
C ALA A 22 -22.79 -20.45 7.99
N TRP A 23 -22.26 -19.55 7.16
CA TRP A 23 -22.06 -19.80 5.74
C TRP A 23 -21.11 -20.97 5.48
N LEU A 24 -19.99 -21.03 6.22
CA LEU A 24 -18.98 -22.10 6.14
C LEU A 24 -19.57 -23.44 6.60
N ALA A 25 -20.25 -23.45 7.75
CA ALA A 25 -20.86 -24.66 8.31
C ALA A 25 -21.93 -25.24 7.39
N ALA A 26 -22.76 -24.41 6.76
CA ALA A 26 -23.75 -24.85 5.78
C ALA A 26 -23.14 -25.52 4.54
N ARG A 27 -21.86 -25.26 4.24
CA ARG A 27 -21.14 -25.74 3.05
C ARG A 27 -19.97 -26.67 3.38
N ARG A 28 -19.89 -27.17 4.61
CA ARG A 28 -18.80 -28.03 5.11
C ARG A 28 -18.63 -29.35 4.35
N ALA A 29 -19.61 -29.80 3.57
CA ALA A 29 -19.43 -30.96 2.69
C ALA A 29 -18.45 -30.68 1.53
N LEU A 30 -18.30 -29.42 1.12
CA LEU A 30 -17.42 -29.02 0.01
C LEU A 30 -15.93 -28.97 0.38
N ILE A 31 -15.60 -29.00 1.68
CA ILE A 31 -14.20 -29.05 2.14
C ILE A 31 -13.67 -30.49 2.22
N ASP A 32 -14.46 -31.51 1.90
CA ASP A 32 -14.03 -32.91 1.96
C ASP A 32 -13.23 -33.31 0.71
N PRO A 33 -11.92 -33.61 0.82
CA PRO A 33 -11.11 -33.99 -0.34
C PRO A 33 -11.53 -35.31 -0.98
N ALA A 34 -12.25 -36.18 -0.27
CA ALA A 34 -12.74 -37.45 -0.83
C ALA A 34 -13.95 -37.25 -1.75
N GLY A 35 -14.72 -36.18 -1.54
CA GLY A 35 -15.83 -35.79 -2.41
C GLY A 35 -15.41 -34.90 -3.58
N ALA A 36 -14.14 -34.50 -3.64
CA ALA A 36 -13.62 -33.63 -4.69
C ALA A 36 -13.14 -34.45 -5.90
N ASP A 37 -13.38 -33.91 -7.09
CA ASP A 37 -12.77 -34.42 -8.32
C ASP A 37 -11.23 -34.37 -8.25
N PRO A 38 -10.50 -35.19 -9.03
CA PRO A 38 -9.03 -35.23 -8.99
C PRO A 38 -8.34 -33.86 -9.05
N ASP A 39 -8.79 -32.97 -9.94
CA ASP A 39 -8.23 -31.62 -10.10
C ASP A 39 -8.61 -30.65 -8.95
N GLY A 40 -9.64 -30.98 -8.18
CA GLY A 40 -10.14 -30.20 -7.04
C GLY A 40 -9.63 -30.64 -5.68
N VAL A 41 -8.96 -31.81 -5.59
CA VAL A 41 -8.50 -32.38 -4.31
C VAL A 41 -7.59 -31.41 -3.55
N LEU A 42 -6.62 -30.80 -4.22
CA LEU A 42 -5.69 -29.86 -3.57
C LEU A 42 -6.42 -28.63 -3.02
N PHE A 43 -7.43 -28.15 -3.75
CA PHE A 43 -8.24 -27.02 -3.34
C PHE A 43 -9.13 -27.36 -2.13
N ALA A 44 -9.80 -28.52 -2.16
CA ALA A 44 -10.57 -29.01 -1.02
C ALA A 44 -9.69 -29.23 0.21
N ARG A 45 -8.48 -29.78 0.05
CA ARG A 45 -7.49 -29.90 1.14
C ARG A 45 -7.13 -28.54 1.72
N LYS A 46 -6.87 -27.54 0.88
CA LYS A 46 -6.60 -26.16 1.31
C LYS A 46 -7.79 -25.59 2.12
N ALA A 47 -9.00 -25.77 1.61
CA ALA A 47 -10.21 -25.29 2.30
C ALA A 47 -10.44 -26.01 3.64
N LEU A 48 -10.16 -27.32 3.69
CA LEU A 48 -10.21 -28.11 4.92
C LEU A 48 -9.24 -27.57 5.97
N ILE A 49 -7.97 -27.36 5.61
CA ILE A 49 -6.97 -26.89 6.57
C ILE A 49 -7.31 -25.49 7.09
N GLU A 50 -7.67 -24.56 6.22
CA GLU A 50 -7.99 -23.19 6.63
C GLU A 50 -9.22 -23.13 7.55
N THR A 51 -10.24 -23.94 7.25
CA THR A 51 -11.43 -24.07 8.09
C THR A 51 -11.09 -24.71 9.44
N ALA A 52 -10.32 -25.80 9.43
CA ALA A 52 -9.87 -26.46 10.66
C ALA A 52 -9.07 -25.49 11.54
N PHE A 53 -8.15 -24.75 10.93
CA PHE A 53 -7.29 -23.82 11.64
C PHE A 53 -8.08 -22.64 12.24
N LEU A 54 -9.09 -22.11 11.55
CA LEU A 54 -10.03 -21.13 12.11
C LEU A 54 -10.73 -21.66 13.37
N VAL A 55 -11.19 -22.91 13.36
CA VAL A 55 -11.83 -23.55 14.52
C VAL A 55 -10.85 -23.72 15.68
N GLY A 56 -9.63 -24.20 15.40
CA GLY A 56 -8.57 -24.34 16.41
C GLY A 56 -8.17 -23.00 17.03
N LEU A 57 -8.06 -21.95 16.21
CA LEU A 57 -7.81 -20.59 16.68
C LEU A 57 -8.98 -20.04 17.51
N ARG A 58 -10.25 -20.35 17.17
CA ARG A 58 -11.40 -19.98 17.99
C ARG A 58 -11.31 -20.54 19.42
N ALA A 59 -10.88 -21.78 19.59
CA ALA A 59 -10.66 -22.38 20.91
C ALA A 59 -9.50 -21.70 21.67
N ARG A 60 -8.48 -21.21 20.96
CA ARG A 60 -7.34 -20.50 21.56
C ARG A 60 -7.59 -19.03 21.84
N LEU A 61 -8.42 -18.35 21.06
CA LEU A 61 -8.59 -16.90 21.12
C LEU A 61 -9.73 -16.50 22.06
N ASP A 62 -10.69 -17.39 22.30
CA ASP A 62 -11.84 -17.13 23.16
C ASP A 62 -12.05 -18.32 24.11
N PRO A 63 -12.05 -18.10 25.44
CA PRO A 63 -12.19 -19.16 26.44
C PRO A 63 -13.56 -19.85 26.44
N THR A 64 -14.57 -19.28 25.77
CA THR A 64 -15.90 -19.88 25.69
C THR A 64 -15.83 -21.18 24.89
N PRO A 65 -16.45 -22.28 25.37
CA PRO A 65 -16.53 -23.54 24.63
C PRO A 65 -17.02 -23.35 23.20
N LEU A 66 -16.59 -24.24 22.30
CA LEU A 66 -17.14 -24.28 20.95
C LEU A 66 -18.59 -24.75 21.02
N ASP A 67 -19.45 -24.11 20.22
CA ASP A 67 -20.87 -24.44 20.09
C ASP A 67 -21.33 -24.30 18.63
N GLY A 68 -22.57 -24.74 18.36
CA GLY A 68 -23.25 -24.57 17.07
C GLY A 68 -22.39 -24.89 15.85
N ASP A 69 -22.28 -23.91 14.95
CA ASP A 69 -21.57 -24.02 13.68
C ASP A 69 -20.07 -24.33 13.82
N TYR A 70 -19.40 -23.82 14.86
CA TYR A 70 -18.00 -24.16 15.12
C TYR A 70 -17.83 -25.64 15.48
N THR A 71 -18.77 -26.19 16.25
CA THR A 71 -18.75 -27.62 16.60
C THR A 71 -19.01 -28.48 15.37
N ALA A 72 -19.98 -28.10 14.53
CA ALA A 72 -20.25 -28.81 13.28
C ALA A 72 -19.04 -28.83 12.32
N LEU A 73 -18.28 -27.73 12.25
CA LEU A 73 -17.03 -27.68 11.49
C LEU A 73 -15.93 -28.57 12.10
N LEU A 74 -15.77 -28.55 13.43
CA LEU A 74 -14.80 -29.41 14.12
C LEU A 74 -15.10 -30.90 13.92
N ASP A 75 -16.38 -31.28 14.03
CA ASP A 75 -16.83 -32.65 13.85
C ASP A 75 -16.54 -33.15 12.43
N GLN A 76 -16.75 -32.30 11.41
CA GLN A 76 -16.39 -32.62 10.03
C GLN A 76 -14.88 -32.84 9.85
N VAL A 77 -14.04 -31.99 10.47
CA VAL A 77 -12.58 -32.13 10.43
C VAL A 77 -12.16 -33.44 11.08
N GLN A 78 -12.72 -33.77 12.24
CA GLN A 78 -12.45 -35.02 12.94
C GLN A 78 -12.87 -36.24 12.10
N GLU A 79 -14.06 -36.21 11.51
CA GLU A 79 -14.54 -37.30 10.66
C GLU A 79 -13.60 -37.54 9.47
N ILE A 80 -13.19 -36.48 8.76
CA ILE A 80 -12.30 -36.59 7.60
C ILE A 80 -10.93 -37.14 8.01
N THR A 81 -10.33 -36.60 9.08
CA THR A 81 -8.99 -36.99 9.55
C THR A 81 -8.95 -38.38 10.21
N ALA A 82 -10.09 -38.90 10.66
CA ALA A 82 -10.23 -40.25 11.17
C ALA A 82 -10.18 -41.33 10.07
N ARG A 83 -10.42 -40.96 8.80
CA ARG A 83 -10.47 -41.92 7.69
C ARG A 83 -9.09 -42.49 7.40
N PRO A 84 -8.97 -43.83 7.22
CA PRO A 84 -7.69 -44.46 6.86
C PRO A 84 -7.05 -43.89 5.59
N SER A 85 -7.87 -43.55 4.59
CA SER A 85 -7.38 -42.96 3.33
C SER A 85 -6.75 -41.58 3.53
N TYR A 86 -7.27 -40.75 4.43
CA TYR A 86 -6.67 -39.45 4.75
C TYR A 86 -5.33 -39.62 5.49
N ARG A 87 -5.25 -40.60 6.39
CA ARG A 87 -4.01 -40.93 7.12
C ARG A 87 -2.93 -41.50 6.22
N GLU A 88 -3.31 -42.36 5.28
CA GLU A 88 -2.40 -42.88 4.24
C GLU A 88 -1.82 -41.73 3.40
N LEU A 89 -2.67 -40.78 3.00
CA LEU A 89 -2.23 -39.58 2.28
C LEU A 89 -1.21 -38.78 3.10
N ALA A 90 -1.49 -38.54 4.38
CA ALA A 90 -0.57 -37.83 5.27
C ALA A 90 0.78 -38.55 5.43
N ALA A 91 0.77 -39.88 5.43
CA ALA A 91 1.98 -40.70 5.57
C ALA A 91 2.84 -40.74 4.29
N ARG A 92 2.23 -40.63 3.10
CA ARG A 92 2.95 -40.77 1.81
C ARG A 92 3.32 -39.45 1.14
N ASP A 93 2.61 -38.36 1.48
CA ASP A 93 2.72 -37.06 0.81
C ASP A 93 3.37 -36.03 1.75
N GLU A 94 4.63 -36.28 2.11
CA GLU A 94 5.42 -35.42 3.00
C GLU A 94 5.63 -34.00 2.44
N ALA A 95 5.52 -33.83 1.11
CA ALA A 95 5.53 -32.52 0.46
C ALA A 95 4.35 -31.64 0.92
N ALA A 96 3.20 -32.26 1.16
CA ALA A 96 2.00 -31.62 1.67
C ALA A 96 1.84 -31.75 3.19
N LEU A 97 2.91 -32.09 3.94
CA LEU A 97 2.89 -32.25 5.40
C LEU A 97 2.17 -31.10 6.11
N LEU A 98 2.40 -29.86 5.67
CA LEU A 98 1.74 -28.67 6.21
C LEU A 98 0.20 -28.75 6.17
N LEU A 99 -0.37 -29.27 5.08
CA LEU A 99 -1.83 -29.39 4.90
C LEU A 99 -2.44 -30.40 5.86
N TYR A 100 -1.70 -31.47 6.20
CA TYR A 100 -2.16 -32.51 7.13
C TYR A 100 -1.86 -32.15 8.59
N ALA A 101 -0.67 -31.62 8.87
CA ALA A 101 -0.27 -31.26 10.23
C ALA A 101 -1.21 -30.21 10.83
N GLY A 102 -1.65 -29.23 10.04
CA GLY A 102 -2.52 -28.20 10.58
C GLY A 102 -3.97 -28.68 10.86
N THR A 103 -4.46 -29.77 10.23
CA THR A 103 -5.77 -30.34 10.60
C THR A 103 -5.66 -31.09 11.93
N TYR A 104 -4.53 -31.75 12.18
CA TYR A 104 -4.20 -32.28 13.50
C TYR A 104 -4.07 -31.16 14.56
N VAL A 105 -3.42 -30.03 14.23
CA VAL A 105 -3.33 -28.86 15.14
C VAL A 105 -4.72 -28.43 15.60
N ALA A 106 -5.68 -28.30 14.68
CA ALA A 106 -7.04 -27.90 15.04
C ALA A 106 -7.67 -28.83 16.08
N LEU A 107 -7.57 -30.15 15.86
CA LEU A 107 -8.08 -31.16 16.80
C LEU A 107 -7.40 -31.07 18.17
N ARG A 108 -6.06 -30.99 18.18
CA ARG A 108 -5.27 -30.86 19.41
C ARG A 108 -5.66 -29.61 20.20
N LEU A 109 -5.76 -28.46 19.53
CA LEU A 109 -6.15 -27.20 20.17
C LEU A 109 -7.57 -27.23 20.75
N CYS A 110 -8.44 -28.09 20.23
CA CYS A 110 -9.79 -28.32 20.72
C CYS A 110 -9.89 -29.49 21.72
N GLY A 111 -8.76 -30.05 22.18
CA GLY A 111 -8.74 -31.16 23.13
C GLY A 111 -9.15 -32.52 22.56
N ARG A 112 -9.12 -32.68 21.24
CA ARG A 112 -9.47 -33.92 20.51
C ARG A 112 -8.24 -34.58 19.90
N GLU A 113 -7.15 -34.66 20.65
CA GLU A 113 -5.87 -35.19 20.16
C GLU A 113 -6.00 -36.66 19.70
N ASP A 114 -5.44 -36.96 18.52
CA ASP A 114 -5.35 -38.31 17.98
C ASP A 114 -3.89 -38.78 17.97
N THR A 115 -3.58 -39.75 18.84
CA THR A 115 -2.22 -40.28 19.00
C THR A 115 -1.71 -41.05 17.79
N ALA A 116 -2.60 -41.68 17.01
CA ALA A 116 -2.23 -42.39 15.80
C ALA A 116 -1.89 -41.39 14.69
N PHE A 117 -2.68 -40.32 14.54
CA PHE A 117 -2.39 -39.26 13.57
C PHE A 117 -1.10 -38.52 13.94
N ARG A 118 -0.90 -38.20 15.23
CA ARG A 118 0.36 -37.62 15.72
C ARG A 118 1.58 -38.44 15.31
N ARG A 119 1.54 -39.76 15.50
CA ARG A 119 2.65 -40.65 15.14
C ARG A 119 3.02 -40.59 13.66
N ILE A 120 2.01 -40.48 12.77
CA ILE A 120 2.25 -40.32 11.33
C ILE A 120 3.01 -39.02 11.05
N LEU A 121 2.62 -37.92 11.70
CA LEU A 121 3.28 -36.62 11.55
C LEU A 121 4.70 -36.62 12.12
N GLU A 122 4.92 -37.29 13.25
CA GLU A 122 6.25 -37.49 13.83
C GLU A 122 7.16 -38.28 12.87
N GLN A 123 6.65 -39.36 12.26
CA GLN A 123 7.38 -40.14 11.25
C GLN A 123 7.72 -39.31 10.01
N ALA A 124 6.75 -38.57 9.46
CA ALA A 124 6.96 -37.69 8.32
C ALA A 124 7.98 -36.56 8.61
N THR A 125 7.97 -36.04 9.84
CA THR A 125 8.93 -35.00 10.25
C THR A 125 10.34 -35.59 10.42
N ALA A 126 10.45 -36.76 11.06
CA ALA A 126 11.71 -37.46 11.27
C ALA A 126 12.36 -37.98 9.97
N GLY A 127 11.56 -38.22 8.92
CA GLY A 127 12.04 -38.59 7.59
C GLY A 127 12.90 -37.51 6.92
N GLY A 128 12.85 -36.26 7.41
CA GLY A 128 13.72 -35.16 6.97
C GLY A 128 13.38 -34.58 5.60
N TYR A 129 12.47 -35.18 4.83
CA TYR A 129 12.08 -34.67 3.50
C TYR A 129 11.45 -33.27 3.61
N ALA A 130 10.69 -33.02 4.68
CA ALA A 130 10.18 -31.70 4.98
C ALA A 130 11.30 -30.64 5.06
N ALA A 131 12.49 -30.97 5.55
CA ALA A 131 13.65 -30.06 5.60
C ALA A 131 14.33 -29.88 4.24
N ALA A 132 14.20 -30.85 3.33
CA ALA A 132 14.86 -30.85 2.02
C ALA A 132 14.17 -29.94 0.98
N PHE A 133 12.92 -29.56 1.20
CA PHE A 133 12.20 -28.66 0.28
C PHE A 133 12.63 -27.21 0.41
N GLU A 134 12.96 -26.61 -0.74
CA GLU A 134 13.10 -25.17 -0.86
C GLU A 134 11.77 -24.47 -0.58
N ARG A 135 11.73 -23.64 0.46
CA ARG A 135 10.58 -22.82 0.80
C ARG A 135 10.96 -21.36 0.88
N ILE A 136 10.08 -20.53 0.34
CA ILE A 136 10.14 -19.09 0.59
C ILE A 136 9.94 -18.81 2.09
N PRO A 137 10.58 -17.78 2.67
CA PRO A 137 10.69 -17.62 4.12
C PRO A 137 9.38 -17.67 4.89
N TYR A 138 8.31 -17.02 4.42
CA TYR A 138 7.02 -17.05 5.12
C TYR A 138 6.35 -18.44 5.13
N ARG A 139 6.61 -19.29 4.11
CA ARG A 139 6.15 -20.68 4.08
C ARG A 139 6.98 -21.59 4.98
N GLN A 140 8.25 -21.24 5.20
CA GLN A 140 9.04 -21.89 6.24
C GLN A 140 8.50 -21.54 7.63
N LEU A 141 8.13 -20.28 7.87
CA LEU A 141 7.47 -19.88 9.13
C LEU A 141 6.14 -20.61 9.36
N ASP A 142 5.35 -20.82 8.30
CA ASP A 142 4.09 -21.59 8.32
C ASP A 142 4.31 -23.02 8.84
N LEU A 143 5.31 -23.72 8.28
CA LEU A 143 5.71 -25.06 8.71
C LEU A 143 6.19 -25.07 10.17
N LEU A 144 7.11 -24.18 10.52
CA LEU A 144 7.67 -24.11 11.88
C LEU A 144 6.59 -23.81 12.93
N HIS A 145 5.70 -22.86 12.63
CA HIS A 145 4.58 -22.54 13.51
C HIS A 145 3.63 -23.74 13.66
N THR A 146 3.30 -24.41 12.56
CA THR A 146 2.44 -25.59 12.59
C THR A 146 3.06 -26.73 13.41
N LEU A 147 4.34 -27.05 13.22
CA LEU A 147 5.04 -28.08 13.99
C LEU A 147 5.14 -27.72 15.48
N GLN A 148 5.36 -26.44 15.81
CA GLN A 148 5.32 -25.96 17.18
C GLN A 148 3.94 -26.20 17.81
N LEU A 149 2.85 -25.92 17.10
CA LEU A 149 1.50 -26.18 17.58
C LEU A 149 1.17 -27.68 17.66
N CYS A 150 1.73 -28.50 16.77
CA CYS A 150 1.69 -29.95 16.87
C CYS A 150 2.46 -30.47 18.08
N GLY A 151 3.38 -29.70 18.67
CA GLY A 151 4.30 -30.16 19.70
C GLY A 151 5.14 -31.35 19.24
N ILE A 152 5.61 -31.30 17.98
CA ILE A 152 6.49 -32.29 17.36
C ILE A 152 7.89 -31.68 17.33
N ASP A 153 8.87 -32.41 17.87
CA ASP A 153 10.27 -32.02 17.84
C ASP A 153 10.84 -32.16 16.42
N HIS A 154 11.75 -31.25 16.05
CA HIS A 154 12.37 -31.21 14.73
C HIS A 154 13.74 -30.53 14.75
N ASP A 155 14.56 -30.85 13.74
CA ASP A 155 15.89 -30.24 13.54
C ASP A 155 15.88 -29.02 12.58
N LEU A 156 14.69 -28.53 12.21
CA LEU A 156 14.57 -27.32 11.37
C LEU A 156 15.01 -26.06 12.13
N PRO A 157 15.41 -24.98 11.41
CA PRO A 157 15.78 -23.71 12.02
C PRO A 157 14.70 -23.12 12.92
N ALA A 158 15.10 -22.34 13.92
CA ALA A 158 14.16 -21.60 14.75
C ALA A 158 13.47 -20.48 13.93
N MET A 159 12.25 -20.10 14.33
CA MET A 159 11.51 -19.06 13.62
C MET A 159 12.24 -17.71 13.58
N ASP A 160 12.99 -17.35 14.63
CA ASP A 160 13.76 -16.10 14.69
C ASP A 160 14.99 -16.10 13.78
N GLU A 161 15.47 -17.27 13.36
CA GLU A 161 16.51 -17.41 12.33
C GLU A 161 15.95 -17.23 10.91
N VAL A 162 14.69 -17.59 10.68
CA VAL A 162 14.02 -17.45 9.36
C VAL A 162 13.46 -16.04 9.16
N LEU A 163 12.95 -15.42 10.22
CA LEU A 163 12.25 -14.13 10.19
C LEU A 163 13.00 -13.00 9.46
N PRO A 164 14.33 -12.81 9.61
CA PRO A 164 15.09 -11.75 8.92
C PRO A 164 15.00 -11.82 7.39
N PHE A 165 14.76 -13.01 6.83
CA PHE A 165 14.68 -13.22 5.38
C PHE A 165 13.30 -12.93 4.80
N THR A 166 12.30 -12.65 5.65
CA THR A 166 10.94 -12.37 5.20
C THR A 166 10.82 -11.00 4.53
N LEU A 167 9.85 -10.86 3.62
CA LEU A 167 9.60 -9.58 2.95
C LEU A 167 9.29 -8.45 3.94
N LEU A 168 8.51 -8.74 4.99
CA LEU A 168 8.16 -7.77 6.04
C LEU A 168 9.41 -7.17 6.71
N CYS A 169 10.44 -7.99 6.97
CA CYS A 169 11.67 -7.53 7.62
C CYS A 169 12.61 -6.75 6.67
N ASN A 170 12.33 -6.75 5.36
CA ASN A 170 13.15 -6.10 4.33
C ASN A 170 12.56 -4.76 3.83
N ARG A 171 11.73 -4.11 4.67
CA ARG A 171 11.20 -2.74 4.46
C ARG A 171 10.65 -2.52 3.03
N PRO A 172 9.65 -3.30 2.61
CA PRO A 172 9.17 -3.27 1.23
C PRO A 172 8.58 -1.90 0.88
N ASN A 173 8.69 -1.55 -0.39
CA ASN A 173 8.07 -0.36 -0.95
C ASN A 173 6.64 -0.68 -1.37
N VAL A 174 5.66 -0.01 -0.77
CA VAL A 174 4.23 -0.33 -0.88
C VAL A 174 3.71 -0.26 -2.32
N VAL A 175 4.23 0.66 -3.15
CA VAL A 175 3.77 0.81 -4.54
C VAL A 175 4.29 -0.30 -5.46
N LYS A 176 5.34 -1.03 -5.04
CA LYS A 176 5.93 -2.14 -5.80
C LYS A 176 5.27 -3.48 -5.52
N LEU A 177 4.47 -3.60 -4.45
CA LEU A 177 3.92 -4.87 -4.00
C LEU A 177 2.77 -5.35 -4.90
N ALA A 178 2.84 -6.61 -5.30
CA ALA A 178 1.73 -7.37 -5.86
C ALA A 178 0.98 -8.11 -4.73
N ASP A 179 -0.22 -8.62 -5.04
CA ASP A 179 -1.07 -9.29 -4.05
C ASP A 179 -0.35 -10.48 -3.37
N ARG A 180 0.44 -11.27 -4.13
CA ARG A 180 1.30 -12.36 -3.58
C ARG A 180 2.30 -11.90 -2.54
N ASP A 181 2.80 -10.66 -2.67
CA ASP A 181 3.78 -10.09 -1.77
C ASP A 181 3.08 -9.61 -0.48
N ILE A 182 1.84 -9.13 -0.61
CA ILE A 182 0.98 -8.78 0.53
C ILE A 182 0.64 -10.05 1.32
N TYR A 183 0.26 -11.16 0.67
CA TYR A 183 0.09 -12.46 1.35
C TYR A 183 1.36 -12.91 2.07
N ALA A 184 2.55 -12.70 1.47
CA ALA A 184 3.79 -13.04 2.14
C ALA A 184 4.01 -12.23 3.43
N ILE A 185 3.60 -10.95 3.43
CA ILE A 185 3.65 -10.07 4.59
C ILE A 185 2.65 -10.52 5.66
N THR A 186 1.39 -10.78 5.29
CA THR A 186 0.33 -11.13 6.23
C THR A 186 0.62 -12.44 6.94
N HIS A 187 1.00 -13.48 6.18
CA HIS A 187 1.41 -14.77 6.73
C HIS A 187 2.64 -14.65 7.64
N THR A 188 3.61 -13.79 7.30
CA THR A 188 4.74 -13.52 8.20
C THR A 188 4.26 -13.00 9.56
N VAL A 189 3.33 -12.03 9.57
CA VAL A 189 2.77 -11.49 10.82
C VAL A 189 2.03 -12.58 11.58
N PHE A 190 1.18 -13.38 10.92
CA PHE A 190 0.40 -14.44 11.54
C PHE A 190 1.29 -15.43 12.31
N TYR A 191 2.29 -16.00 11.66
CA TYR A 191 3.13 -17.04 12.26
C TYR A 191 4.14 -16.47 13.26
N ALA A 192 4.74 -15.31 12.97
CA ALA A 192 5.67 -14.67 13.89
C ALA A 192 5.00 -14.25 15.20
N THR A 193 3.72 -13.87 15.16
CA THR A 193 2.97 -13.44 16.34
C THR A 193 2.12 -14.54 16.97
N ASP A 194 2.10 -15.75 16.39
CA ASP A 194 1.15 -16.79 16.78
C ASP A 194 -0.29 -16.24 16.86
N PHE A 195 -0.71 -15.55 15.79
CA PHE A 195 -2.00 -14.86 15.70
C PHE A 195 -2.25 -13.87 16.87
N GLY A 196 -1.20 -13.14 17.25
CA GLY A 196 -1.23 -12.17 18.35
C GLY A 196 -1.05 -12.75 19.76
N LEU A 197 -0.93 -14.08 19.90
CA LEU A 197 -0.74 -14.74 21.19
C LEU A 197 0.72 -14.74 21.66
N ARG A 198 1.66 -14.33 20.81
CA ARG A 198 3.10 -14.27 21.09
C ARG A 198 3.69 -12.95 20.65
N ARG A 199 4.69 -12.48 21.41
CA ARG A 199 5.59 -11.41 20.96
C ARG A 199 6.79 -12.02 20.24
N PRO A 200 6.95 -11.81 18.92
CA PRO A 200 8.14 -12.28 18.21
C PRO A 200 9.41 -11.56 18.68
N ARG A 201 10.54 -12.25 18.54
CA ARG A 201 11.87 -11.65 18.58
C ARG A 201 12.18 -11.10 17.19
N TRP A 202 11.83 -9.84 16.97
CA TRP A 202 12.14 -9.16 15.71
C TRP A 202 13.66 -9.00 15.50
N PRO A 203 14.16 -9.02 14.24
CA PRO A 203 15.56 -8.78 13.96
C PRO A 203 16.01 -7.36 14.31
N SER A 204 17.32 -7.18 14.49
CA SER A 204 17.90 -5.86 14.74
C SER A 204 17.56 -4.87 13.63
N GLY A 205 17.14 -3.65 13.99
CA GLY A 205 16.72 -2.61 13.06
C GLY A 205 15.30 -2.76 12.50
N PHE A 206 14.56 -3.80 12.90
CA PHE A 206 13.13 -3.89 12.63
C PHE A 206 12.36 -2.94 13.54
N GLU A 207 11.55 -2.08 12.94
CA GLU A 207 10.73 -1.10 13.65
C GLU A 207 9.25 -1.50 13.55
N PRO A 208 8.61 -1.95 14.64
CA PRO A 208 7.20 -2.32 14.62
C PRO A 208 6.28 -1.19 14.14
N ALA A 209 6.69 0.06 14.37
CA ALA A 209 5.97 1.23 13.89
C ALA A 209 5.91 1.28 12.35
N GLU A 210 7.02 0.98 11.66
CA GLU A 210 7.05 0.93 10.20
C GLU A 210 6.18 -0.19 9.65
N ALA A 211 6.12 -1.33 10.34
CA ALA A 211 5.25 -2.43 9.96
C ALA A 211 3.76 -2.05 10.07
N VAL A 212 3.36 -1.39 11.16
CA VAL A 212 1.97 -0.90 11.32
C VAL A 212 1.62 0.09 10.21
N GLU A 213 2.51 1.05 9.93
CA GLU A 213 2.28 2.05 8.87
C GLU A 213 2.22 1.40 7.47
N LEU A 214 3.03 0.37 7.21
CA LEU A 214 2.96 -0.43 5.99
C LEU A 214 1.59 -1.13 5.86
N LEU A 215 1.11 -1.77 6.93
CA LEU A 215 -0.18 -2.47 6.91
C LEU A 215 -1.35 -1.51 6.67
N GLU A 216 -1.32 -0.32 7.26
CA GLU A 216 -2.33 0.73 7.03
C GLU A 216 -2.31 1.24 5.59
N ALA A 217 -1.12 1.46 5.03
CA ALA A 217 -0.97 1.82 3.62
C ALA A 217 -1.48 0.72 2.67
N LEU A 218 -1.25 -0.54 3.04
CA LEU A 218 -1.76 -1.68 2.30
C LEU A 218 -3.29 -1.80 2.40
N LEU A 219 -3.91 -1.44 3.52
CA LEU A 219 -5.37 -1.36 3.64
C LEU A 219 -5.97 -0.33 2.68
N VAL A 220 -5.34 0.83 2.54
CA VAL A 220 -5.76 1.85 1.54
C VAL A 220 -5.71 1.25 0.12
N LEU A 221 -4.59 0.61 -0.23
CA LEU A 221 -4.39 0.03 -1.56
C LEU A 221 -5.35 -1.13 -1.88
N THR A 222 -5.58 -2.04 -0.93
CA THR A 222 -6.43 -3.22 -1.15
C THR A 222 -7.91 -2.85 -1.17
N ARG A 223 -8.34 -1.85 -0.39
CA ARG A 223 -9.70 -1.28 -0.49
C ARG A 223 -9.93 -0.60 -1.83
N ALA A 224 -8.98 0.20 -2.31
CA ALA A 224 -9.05 0.83 -3.63
C ALA A 224 -9.16 -0.19 -4.78
N ARG A 225 -8.66 -1.42 -4.58
CA ARG A 225 -8.76 -2.55 -5.51
C ARG A 225 -9.98 -3.45 -5.28
N HIS A 226 -10.84 -3.12 -4.30
CA HIS A 226 -11.95 -3.95 -3.84
C HIS A 226 -11.55 -5.39 -3.46
N ASN A 227 -10.33 -5.59 -2.95
CA ASN A 227 -9.82 -6.91 -2.56
C ASN A 227 -10.18 -7.21 -1.08
N ALA A 228 -11.39 -7.71 -0.85
CA ALA A 228 -11.90 -8.04 0.50
C ALA A 228 -11.06 -9.08 1.25
N ASP A 229 -10.41 -9.97 0.50
CA ASP A 229 -9.53 -11.00 1.05
C ASP A 229 -8.33 -10.40 1.77
N LEU A 230 -7.53 -9.61 1.05
CA LEU A 230 -6.38 -8.94 1.64
C LEU A 230 -6.78 -7.88 2.67
N VAL A 231 -7.94 -7.24 2.54
CA VAL A 231 -8.45 -6.33 3.58
C VAL A 231 -8.67 -7.09 4.90
N GLY A 232 -9.30 -8.27 4.84
CA GLY A 232 -9.47 -9.13 6.00
C GLY A 232 -8.14 -9.57 6.61
N GLU A 233 -7.19 -10.00 5.79
CA GLU A 233 -5.88 -10.45 6.29
C GLU A 233 -5.09 -9.32 6.95
N LEU A 234 -5.12 -8.12 6.38
CA LEU A 234 -4.42 -6.95 6.93
C LEU A 234 -5.07 -6.48 8.24
N LEU A 235 -6.40 -6.59 8.37
CA LEU A 235 -7.09 -6.39 9.64
C LEU A 235 -6.62 -7.39 10.70
N CYS A 236 -6.55 -8.68 10.35
CA CYS A 236 -5.96 -9.71 11.22
C CYS A 236 -4.55 -9.30 11.65
N CYS A 237 -3.70 -8.84 10.73
CA CYS A 237 -2.33 -8.43 11.03
C CYS A 237 -2.23 -7.28 12.04
N LEU A 238 -3.05 -6.24 11.89
CA LEU A 238 -3.09 -5.13 12.85
C LEU A 238 -3.48 -5.63 14.25
N ARG A 239 -4.44 -6.56 14.34
CA ARG A 239 -4.83 -7.17 15.63
C ARG A 239 -3.74 -8.06 16.20
N CYS A 240 -3.06 -8.86 15.37
CA CYS A 240 -1.91 -9.64 15.77
C CYS A 240 -0.76 -8.78 16.35
N LEU A 241 -0.60 -7.54 15.87
CA LEU A 241 0.37 -6.57 16.42
C LEU A 241 -0.16 -5.82 17.66
N GLY A 242 -1.45 -5.96 17.97
CA GLY A 242 -2.16 -5.33 19.09
C GLY A 242 -2.79 -3.97 18.78
N VAL A 243 -2.70 -3.50 17.54
CA VAL A 243 -3.18 -2.18 17.12
C VAL A 243 -4.69 -2.22 16.92
N ARG A 244 -5.42 -1.32 17.59
CA ARG A 244 -6.89 -1.20 17.51
C ARG A 244 -7.37 0.22 17.17
N ASP A 245 -6.53 1.19 17.46
CA ASP A 245 -6.66 2.63 17.23
C ASP A 245 -6.09 3.03 15.87
N SER A 246 -6.68 2.48 14.80
CA SER A 246 -6.30 2.79 13.42
C SER A 246 -7.53 3.21 12.62
N GLN A 247 -7.51 4.43 12.08
CA GLN A 247 -8.57 4.94 11.23
C GLN A 247 -8.72 4.10 9.95
N GLU A 248 -7.61 3.62 9.40
CA GLU A 248 -7.62 2.74 8.22
C GLU A 248 -8.28 1.39 8.52
N ALA A 249 -8.08 0.85 9.73
CA ALA A 249 -8.78 -0.34 10.17
C ALA A 249 -10.30 -0.12 10.31
N ASP A 250 -10.74 1.06 10.76
CA ASP A 250 -12.17 1.36 10.87
C ASP A 250 -12.84 1.46 9.50
N LEU A 251 -12.18 2.10 8.52
CA LEU A 251 -12.66 2.14 7.14
C LEU A 251 -12.64 0.74 6.48
N ALA A 252 -11.64 -0.08 6.79
CA ALA A 252 -11.59 -1.48 6.36
C ALA A 252 -12.74 -2.32 6.93
N TRP A 253 -13.12 -2.11 8.19
CA TRP A 253 -14.29 -2.76 8.78
C TRP A 253 -15.60 -2.33 8.11
N GLN A 254 -15.74 -1.04 7.78
CA GLN A 254 -16.90 -0.54 7.04
C GLN A 254 -16.98 -1.22 5.66
N PHE A 255 -15.85 -1.30 4.95
CA PHE A 255 -15.76 -1.98 3.67
C PHE A 255 -16.16 -3.47 3.79
N LEU A 256 -15.52 -4.24 4.68
CA LEU A 256 -15.86 -5.66 4.88
C LEU A 256 -17.33 -5.89 5.22
N THR A 257 -17.90 -5.06 6.09
CA THR A 257 -19.32 -5.15 6.45
C THR A 257 -20.21 -4.87 5.23
N SER A 258 -19.83 -3.93 4.38
CA SER A 258 -20.60 -3.55 3.18
C SER A 258 -20.57 -4.60 2.06
N VAL A 259 -19.53 -5.43 2.00
CA VAL A 259 -19.37 -6.46 0.96
C VAL A 259 -19.77 -7.87 1.41
N GLN A 260 -20.11 -8.06 2.69
CA GLN A 260 -20.66 -9.34 3.16
C GLN A 260 -22.09 -9.51 2.64
N GLU A 261 -22.32 -10.63 1.95
CA GLU A 261 -23.63 -11.00 1.43
C GLU A 261 -24.62 -11.36 2.56
N PRO A 262 -25.94 -11.29 2.32
CA PRO A 262 -26.94 -11.64 3.33
C PRO A 262 -26.80 -13.06 3.89
N ASP A 263 -26.29 -14.01 3.10
CA ASP A 263 -26.06 -15.39 3.53
C ASP A 263 -24.75 -15.59 4.30
N GLY A 264 -23.96 -14.52 4.50
CA GLY A 264 -22.71 -14.50 5.25
C GLY A 264 -21.43 -14.65 4.44
N ARG A 265 -21.54 -14.96 3.15
CA ARG A 265 -20.40 -15.01 2.23
C ARG A 265 -19.69 -13.67 2.17
N VAL A 266 -18.37 -13.70 2.08
CA VAL A 266 -17.59 -12.56 1.58
C VAL A 266 -16.93 -13.00 0.27
N GLY A 267 -17.21 -12.29 -0.81
CA GLY A 267 -16.64 -12.59 -2.13
C GLY A 267 -15.15 -12.28 -2.16
N GLY A 268 -14.34 -13.20 -2.70
CA GLY A 268 -12.92 -12.96 -2.96
C GLY A 268 -12.68 -12.04 -4.16
N PRO A 269 -11.41 -11.61 -4.37
CA PRO A 269 -11.06 -10.76 -5.49
C PRO A 269 -11.35 -11.42 -6.85
N PRO A 270 -11.53 -10.63 -7.92
CA PRO A 270 -11.66 -11.18 -9.26
C PRO A 270 -10.39 -11.93 -9.68
N GLY A 271 -10.53 -12.96 -10.52
CA GLY A 271 -9.39 -13.67 -11.08
C GLY A 271 -8.82 -14.81 -10.23
N ILE A 272 -9.53 -15.28 -9.20
CA ILE A 272 -9.22 -16.58 -8.59
C ILE A 272 -9.24 -17.63 -9.71
N VAL A 273 -8.11 -18.31 -9.92
CA VAL A 273 -7.98 -19.37 -10.93
C VAL A 273 -8.14 -20.71 -10.22
N HIS A 274 -9.33 -21.30 -10.29
CA HIS A 274 -9.54 -22.71 -10.00
C HIS A 274 -9.82 -23.43 -11.32
N PRO A 275 -9.19 -24.61 -11.58
CA PRO A 275 -9.28 -25.32 -12.87
C PRO A 275 -10.72 -25.53 -13.36
N LYS A 276 -11.67 -25.66 -12.42
CA LYS A 276 -13.10 -25.86 -12.70
C LYS A 276 -13.99 -24.63 -12.59
N LEU A 277 -13.49 -23.41 -12.45
CA LEU A 277 -14.41 -22.25 -12.37
C LEU A 277 -15.30 -22.12 -13.60
N ALA A 278 -14.77 -22.47 -14.78
CA ALA A 278 -15.56 -22.47 -16.01
C ALA A 278 -16.57 -23.63 -16.08
N ALA A 279 -16.28 -24.77 -15.45
CA ALA A 279 -17.04 -26.02 -15.60
C ALA A 279 -17.94 -26.39 -14.40
N GLY A 280 -17.71 -25.81 -13.22
CA GLY A 280 -18.51 -26.05 -12.02
C GLY A 280 -19.87 -25.34 -12.09
N ASP A 281 -20.85 -25.86 -11.34
CA ASP A 281 -22.15 -25.21 -11.18
C ASP A 281 -22.04 -23.88 -10.40
N ASP A 282 -23.12 -23.10 -10.38
CA ASP A 282 -23.14 -21.81 -9.67
C ASP A 282 -22.87 -21.95 -8.17
N HIS A 283 -23.30 -23.05 -7.57
CA HIS A 283 -23.11 -23.31 -6.15
C HIS A 283 -21.61 -23.49 -5.83
N PHE A 284 -20.92 -24.36 -6.57
CA PHE A 284 -19.49 -24.57 -6.45
C PHE A 284 -18.71 -23.31 -6.78
N ARG A 285 -19.05 -22.59 -7.86
CA ARG A 285 -18.39 -21.32 -8.21
C ARG A 285 -18.45 -20.30 -7.08
N ARG A 286 -19.64 -20.11 -6.49
CA ARG A 286 -19.81 -19.19 -5.35
C ARG A 286 -19.00 -19.61 -4.14
N TRP A 287 -18.95 -20.91 -3.85
CA TRP A 287 -18.14 -21.43 -2.76
C TRP A 287 -16.64 -21.23 -3.02
N ALA A 288 -16.13 -21.70 -4.17
CA ALA A 288 -14.72 -21.65 -4.52
C ALA A 288 -14.17 -20.22 -4.58
N THR A 289 -14.99 -19.25 -4.99
CA THR A 289 -14.59 -17.83 -5.03
C THR A 289 -14.78 -17.08 -3.72
N GLY A 290 -15.40 -17.68 -2.70
CA GLY A 290 -15.74 -16.98 -1.44
C GLY A 290 -15.23 -17.63 -0.17
N TYR A 291 -14.88 -18.93 -0.17
CA TYR A 291 -14.60 -19.64 1.08
C TYR A 291 -13.43 -19.03 1.86
N HIS A 292 -12.30 -18.76 1.18
CA HIS A 292 -11.09 -18.26 1.83
C HIS A 292 -11.33 -16.88 2.45
N THR A 293 -11.90 -15.97 1.66
CA THR A 293 -12.23 -14.62 2.13
C THR A 293 -13.26 -14.63 3.26
N THR A 294 -14.19 -15.60 3.26
CA THR A 294 -15.14 -15.80 4.35
C THR A 294 -14.46 -16.31 5.63
N VAL A 295 -13.50 -17.24 5.51
CA VAL A 295 -12.64 -17.69 6.63
C VAL A 295 -11.85 -16.53 7.21
N VAL A 296 -11.22 -15.72 6.37
CA VAL A 296 -10.41 -14.56 6.79
C VAL A 296 -11.28 -13.49 7.46
N ALA A 297 -12.48 -13.20 6.94
CA ALA A 297 -13.41 -12.26 7.55
C ALA A 297 -13.86 -12.72 8.96
N ALA A 298 -14.15 -14.01 9.12
CA ALA A 298 -14.45 -14.59 10.43
C ALA A 298 -13.26 -14.49 11.38
N LEU A 299 -12.04 -14.78 10.91
CA LEU A 299 -10.81 -14.68 11.70
C LEU A 299 -10.54 -13.24 12.15
N ALA A 300 -10.72 -12.25 11.28
CA ALA A 300 -10.54 -10.84 11.61
C ALA A 300 -11.47 -10.41 12.75
N ALA A 301 -12.73 -10.85 12.70
CA ALA A 301 -13.73 -10.51 13.70
C ALA A 301 -13.49 -11.24 15.03
N LEU A 302 -13.01 -12.49 14.96
CA LEU A 302 -12.57 -13.26 16.12
C LEU A 302 -11.37 -12.58 16.83
N LEU A 303 -10.33 -12.19 16.08
CA LEU A 303 -9.17 -11.47 16.62
C LEU A 303 -9.56 -10.11 17.21
N GLU A 304 -10.49 -9.39 16.55
CA GLU A 304 -11.06 -8.15 17.07
C GLU A 304 -11.67 -8.36 18.45
N ARG A 305 -12.54 -9.35 18.64
CA ARG A 305 -13.22 -9.52 19.94
C ARG A 305 -12.43 -10.32 20.97
N SER A 306 -11.30 -10.91 20.59
CA SER A 306 -10.52 -11.79 21.47
C SER A 306 -10.00 -11.04 22.70
N PRO A 307 -10.25 -11.55 23.93
CA PRO A 307 -9.65 -11.00 25.14
C PRO A 307 -8.18 -11.39 25.31
N ARG A 308 -7.67 -12.36 24.53
CA ARG A 308 -6.31 -12.89 24.65
C ARG A 308 -5.29 -12.14 23.78
N VAL A 309 -5.76 -11.39 22.78
CA VAL A 309 -4.90 -10.56 21.94
C VAL A 309 -4.65 -9.22 22.65
N PRO A 310 -3.39 -8.89 23.01
CA PRO A 310 -3.10 -7.71 23.78
C PRO A 310 -3.41 -6.45 22.98
N HIS A 311 -4.07 -5.48 23.62
CA HIS A 311 -4.19 -4.14 23.04
C HIS A 311 -2.91 -3.34 23.31
N ARG A 312 -2.37 -2.76 22.26
CA ARG A 312 -1.23 -1.85 22.30
C ARG A 312 -1.61 -0.53 21.62
N PRO A 313 -1.18 0.61 22.15
CA PRO A 313 -1.31 1.88 21.45
C PRO A 313 -0.64 1.80 20.08
N ARG A 314 -1.23 2.44 19.07
CA ARG A 314 -0.60 2.58 17.76
C ARG A 314 0.76 3.27 17.93
N PRO A 315 1.87 2.62 17.52
CA PRO A 315 3.18 3.23 17.63
C PRO A 315 3.29 4.43 16.68
N SER A 316 3.89 5.53 17.15
CA SER A 316 4.20 6.68 16.30
C SER A 316 5.35 6.35 15.36
N THR A 317 5.18 6.53 14.06
CA THR A 317 6.31 6.49 13.12
C THR A 317 6.94 7.87 12.99
N ARG A 318 8.27 7.92 13.07
CA ARG A 318 9.04 9.09 12.67
C ARG A 318 10.07 8.65 11.66
N ARG A 319 9.73 8.82 10.38
CA ARG A 319 10.70 8.63 9.30
C ARG A 319 11.19 9.99 8.86
N PRO A 320 12.51 10.17 8.69
CA PRO A 320 13.00 11.36 8.02
C PRO A 320 12.41 11.42 6.61
N ALA A 321 12.04 12.62 6.19
CA ALA A 321 11.73 12.88 4.80
C ALA A 321 12.92 12.46 3.91
N PRO A 322 12.68 11.91 2.71
CA PRO A 322 13.76 11.64 1.77
C PRO A 322 14.50 12.95 1.45
N ASP A 323 15.82 12.87 1.27
CA ASP A 323 16.60 13.98 0.73
C ASP A 323 16.26 14.14 -0.76
N LEU A 324 15.69 15.29 -1.11
CA LEU A 324 15.27 15.62 -2.48
C LEU A 324 16.21 16.61 -3.17
N ASP A 325 17.12 17.28 -2.45
CA ASP A 325 17.94 18.36 -3.00
C ASP A 325 18.90 17.84 -4.08
N GLY A 326 19.63 16.75 -3.77
CA GLY A 326 20.56 16.12 -4.71
C GLY A 326 19.89 15.62 -6.00
N PRO A 327 18.82 14.80 -5.90
CA PRO A 327 18.09 14.32 -7.06
C PRO A 327 17.49 15.44 -7.93
N ILE A 328 16.86 16.46 -7.32
CA ILE A 328 16.30 17.59 -8.06
C ILE A 328 17.42 18.37 -8.77
N HIS A 329 18.52 18.66 -8.08
CA HIS A 329 19.67 19.38 -8.66
C HIS A 329 20.21 18.70 -9.92
N SER A 330 20.45 17.38 -9.88
CA SER A 330 20.97 16.63 -11.03
C SER A 330 19.98 16.60 -12.20
N ALA A 331 18.69 16.45 -11.91
CA ALA A 331 17.65 16.44 -12.93
C ALA A 331 17.44 17.81 -13.58
N VAL A 332 17.52 18.90 -12.80
CA VAL A 332 17.47 20.28 -13.31
C VAL A 332 18.60 20.55 -14.28
N ARG A 333 19.83 20.15 -13.95
CA ARG A 333 20.98 20.29 -14.85
C ARG A 333 20.77 19.57 -16.18
N TRP A 334 20.27 18.33 -16.10
CA TRP A 334 19.97 17.55 -17.29
C TRP A 334 18.85 18.17 -18.12
N LEU A 335 17.75 18.62 -17.50
CA LEU A 335 16.64 19.28 -18.21
C LEU A 335 17.09 20.59 -18.88
N ALA A 336 17.91 21.39 -18.20
CA ALA A 336 18.40 22.65 -18.73
C ALA A 336 19.24 22.44 -20.01
N ASP A 337 20.06 21.40 -20.07
CA ASP A 337 20.85 21.04 -21.26
C ASP A 337 20.00 20.36 -22.36
N ALA A 338 19.16 19.39 -21.98
CA ALA A 338 18.38 18.61 -22.94
C ALA A 338 17.29 19.45 -23.62
N SER A 339 16.67 20.38 -22.90
CA SER A 339 15.57 21.21 -23.42
C SER A 339 15.96 22.08 -24.61
N THR A 340 17.19 22.61 -24.66
CA THR A 340 17.67 23.47 -25.76
C THR A 340 17.92 22.73 -27.06
N ARG A 341 17.77 21.40 -27.06
CA ARG A 341 17.87 20.55 -28.27
C ARG A 341 16.54 20.41 -29.01
N PHE A 342 15.46 20.96 -28.45
CA PHE A 342 14.11 20.87 -28.98
C PHE A 342 13.51 22.25 -29.28
N GLY A 343 12.49 22.27 -30.13
CA GLY A 343 11.69 23.47 -30.38
C GLY A 343 10.87 23.91 -29.15
N PRO A 344 10.25 25.09 -29.18
CA PRO A 344 9.45 25.61 -28.06
C PRO A 344 8.37 24.65 -27.58
N ASP A 345 7.73 23.92 -28.50
CA ASP A 345 6.65 22.95 -28.25
C ASP A 345 7.04 21.84 -27.26
N VAL A 346 8.30 21.41 -27.27
CA VAL A 346 8.82 20.34 -26.40
C VAL A 346 9.78 20.86 -25.34
N GLY A 347 10.62 21.84 -25.69
CA GLY A 347 11.70 22.31 -24.83
C GLY A 347 11.26 23.33 -23.78
N LEU A 348 10.26 24.18 -24.06
CA LEU A 348 9.81 25.21 -23.13
C LEU A 348 9.22 24.63 -21.82
N PRO A 349 8.35 23.60 -21.85
CA PRO A 349 7.88 22.95 -20.63
C PRO A 349 9.02 22.35 -19.77
N ALA A 350 10.04 21.79 -20.42
CA ALA A 350 11.22 21.25 -19.75
C ALA A 350 12.07 22.37 -19.10
N ALA A 351 12.25 23.50 -19.79
CA ALA A 351 12.94 24.67 -19.24
C ALA A 351 12.18 25.29 -18.05
N ALA A 352 10.85 25.34 -18.11
CA ALA A 352 10.00 25.79 -17.00
C ALA A 352 10.13 24.87 -15.78
N ALA A 353 10.08 23.55 -15.96
CA ALA A 353 10.30 22.60 -14.87
C ALA A 353 11.72 22.69 -14.29
N ALA A 354 12.74 22.93 -15.12
CA ALA A 354 14.11 23.19 -14.66
C ALA A 354 14.17 24.45 -13.77
N ALA A 355 13.50 25.53 -14.15
CA ALA A 355 13.43 26.76 -13.35
C ALA A 355 12.72 26.53 -12.01
N LEU A 356 11.57 25.84 -12.02
CA LEU A 356 10.84 25.45 -10.82
C LEU A 356 11.72 24.64 -9.84
N GLY A 357 12.40 23.60 -10.34
CA GLY A 357 13.30 22.77 -9.54
C GLY A 357 14.51 23.54 -9.03
N ALA A 358 15.13 24.37 -9.86
CA ALA A 358 16.29 25.20 -9.51
C ALA A 358 15.98 26.16 -8.36
N SER A 359 14.82 26.83 -8.43
CA SER A 359 14.34 27.74 -7.39
C SER A 359 14.08 26.99 -6.07
N ALA A 360 13.45 25.80 -6.15
CA ALA A 360 13.15 25.01 -4.96
C ALA A 360 14.38 24.53 -4.17
N VAL A 361 15.52 24.33 -4.85
CA VAL A 361 16.80 24.00 -4.21
C VAL A 361 17.71 25.22 -3.98
N GLY A 362 17.23 26.43 -4.26
CA GLY A 362 17.99 27.69 -4.06
C GLY A 362 19.21 27.82 -4.97
N ARG A 363 19.10 27.38 -6.23
CA ARG A 363 20.17 27.33 -7.24
C ARG A 363 19.66 27.75 -8.63
N SER A 364 18.98 28.87 -8.70
CA SER A 364 18.28 29.34 -9.92
C SER A 364 19.19 29.54 -11.13
N GLU A 365 20.50 29.72 -10.92
CA GLU A 365 21.51 29.75 -11.97
C GLU A 365 21.58 28.48 -12.82
N LEU A 366 21.14 27.32 -12.31
CA LEU A 366 21.15 26.06 -13.04
C LEU A 366 20.24 26.09 -14.28
N ALA A 367 19.14 26.85 -14.24
CA ALA A 367 18.19 26.98 -15.35
C ALA A 367 18.52 28.13 -16.32
N ARG A 368 19.51 28.98 -15.98
CA ARG A 368 19.80 30.23 -16.71
C ARG A 368 20.05 30.02 -18.20
N GLY A 369 20.78 28.96 -18.56
CA GLY A 369 21.12 28.66 -19.95
C GLY A 369 19.86 28.41 -20.81
N ALA A 370 19.00 27.49 -20.35
CA ALA A 370 17.75 27.15 -21.00
C ALA A 370 16.79 28.35 -21.08
N LEU A 371 16.63 29.09 -19.98
CA LEU A 371 15.77 30.26 -19.91
C LEU A 371 16.21 31.35 -20.91
N ARG A 372 17.52 31.65 -21.00
CA ARG A 372 18.05 32.61 -22.00
C ARG A 372 17.93 32.10 -23.43
N HIS A 373 18.00 30.80 -23.65
CA HIS A 373 17.82 30.21 -24.98
C HIS A 373 16.39 30.45 -25.47
N PHE A 374 15.38 30.05 -24.69
CA PHE A 374 13.97 30.23 -25.08
C PHE A 374 13.52 31.69 -25.05
N ALA A 375 14.01 32.50 -24.11
CA ALA A 375 13.71 33.94 -24.11
C ALA A 375 14.16 34.60 -25.41
N ARG A 376 15.37 34.30 -25.91
CA ARG A 376 15.86 34.82 -27.20
C ARG A 376 15.04 34.30 -28.38
N LEU A 377 14.78 32.99 -28.42
CA LEU A 377 14.02 32.36 -29.49
C LEU A 377 12.60 32.94 -29.63
N LEU A 378 11.99 33.34 -28.52
CA LEU A 378 10.61 33.81 -28.46
C LEU A 378 10.48 35.34 -28.42
N THR A 379 11.56 36.11 -28.20
CA THR A 379 11.51 37.58 -28.04
C THR A 379 11.02 38.26 -29.31
N ASP A 380 11.41 37.77 -30.47
CA ASP A 380 11.10 38.39 -31.77
C ASP A 380 9.80 37.87 -32.39
N LEU A 381 9.13 36.90 -31.74
CA LEU A 381 7.83 36.44 -32.21
C LEU A 381 6.78 37.51 -31.98
N ASN A 382 6.05 37.84 -33.05
CA ASN A 382 4.94 38.78 -32.96
C ASN A 382 3.90 38.24 -31.94
N PRO A 383 3.62 38.99 -30.85
CA PRO A 383 2.67 38.57 -29.83
C PRO A 383 1.22 38.46 -30.33
N ASP A 384 0.90 39.07 -31.49
CA ASP A 384 -0.43 39.01 -32.13
C ASP A 384 -0.58 37.83 -33.12
N ALA A 385 0.47 37.05 -33.34
CA ALA A 385 0.47 35.91 -34.25
C ALA A 385 1.08 34.68 -33.56
N ALA A 386 2.10 34.06 -34.17
CA ALA A 386 2.74 32.84 -33.71
C ALA A 386 3.25 32.90 -32.25
N GLY A 387 3.62 34.08 -31.73
CA GLY A 387 4.09 34.22 -30.35
C GLY A 387 2.99 33.96 -29.31
N GLY A 388 1.78 34.46 -29.55
CA GLY A 388 0.63 34.24 -28.67
C GLY A 388 0.20 32.78 -28.66
N GLU A 389 0.22 32.12 -29.82
CA GLU A 389 -0.14 30.70 -29.96
C GLU A 389 0.78 29.78 -29.15
N VAL A 390 2.09 30.04 -29.14
CA VAL A 390 3.05 29.24 -28.36
C VAL A 390 2.74 29.33 -26.86
N TRP A 391 2.58 30.54 -26.32
CA TRP A 391 2.29 30.71 -24.89
C TRP A 391 0.94 30.13 -24.49
N GLN A 392 -0.08 30.31 -25.33
CA GLN A 392 -1.41 29.76 -25.10
C GLN A 392 -1.41 28.22 -25.13
N ALA A 393 -0.63 27.61 -26.03
CA ALA A 393 -0.55 26.15 -26.16
C ALA A 393 0.01 25.44 -24.91
N HIS A 394 0.83 26.12 -24.11
CA HIS A 394 1.46 25.53 -22.92
C HIS A 394 0.68 25.74 -21.62
N GLY A 395 -0.29 26.67 -21.61
CA GLY A 395 -1.09 26.98 -20.44
C GLY A 395 -0.32 27.71 -19.32
N ILE A 396 -1.07 28.29 -18.39
CA ILE A 396 -0.54 29.20 -17.36
C ILE A 396 0.41 28.52 -16.37
N GLU A 397 0.35 27.20 -16.20
CA GLU A 397 1.28 26.49 -15.31
C GLU A 397 2.72 26.59 -15.82
N VAL A 398 2.95 26.18 -17.07
CA VAL A 398 4.28 26.23 -17.69
C VAL A 398 4.74 27.68 -17.85
N VAL A 399 3.86 28.55 -18.35
CA VAL A 399 4.17 29.96 -18.60
C VAL A 399 4.53 30.68 -17.29
N GLY A 400 3.79 30.44 -16.22
CA GLY A 400 4.03 31.05 -14.91
C GLY A 400 5.38 30.66 -14.31
N GLU A 401 5.74 29.37 -14.34
CA GLU A 401 7.05 28.91 -13.83
C GLU A 401 8.21 29.46 -14.67
N PHE A 402 8.05 29.49 -15.99
CA PHE A 402 9.05 30.08 -16.89
C PHE A 402 9.24 31.58 -16.60
N ALA A 403 8.14 32.33 -16.45
CA ALA A 403 8.16 33.75 -16.10
C ALA A 403 8.82 34.02 -14.74
N SER A 404 8.49 33.20 -13.73
CA SER A 404 9.11 33.30 -12.40
C SER A 404 10.63 33.12 -12.48
N GLY A 405 11.10 32.10 -13.22
CA GLY A 405 12.53 31.85 -13.42
C GLY A 405 13.25 32.98 -14.15
N LEU A 406 12.61 33.57 -15.18
CA LEU A 406 13.18 34.71 -15.90
C LEU A 406 13.36 35.92 -14.98
N ARG A 407 12.36 36.24 -14.17
CA ARG A 407 12.40 37.38 -13.25
C ARG A 407 13.42 37.22 -12.13
N GLU A 408 13.49 36.04 -11.54
CA GLU A 408 14.48 35.71 -10.52
C GLU A 408 15.92 35.90 -11.03
N LEU A 409 16.14 35.70 -12.34
CA LEU A 409 17.44 35.85 -12.99
C LEU A 409 17.64 37.19 -13.73
N GLY A 410 16.66 38.09 -13.71
CA GLY A 410 16.70 39.36 -14.42
C GLY A 410 16.82 39.22 -15.95
N ILE A 411 16.16 38.22 -16.53
CA ILE A 411 16.15 37.99 -17.99
C ILE A 411 14.83 38.54 -18.56
N ALA A 412 14.93 39.46 -19.53
CA ALA A 412 13.75 40.00 -20.21
C ALA A 412 13.24 39.06 -21.32
N CYS A 413 11.92 39.00 -21.50
CA CYS A 413 11.27 38.32 -22.64
C CYS A 413 10.00 39.08 -23.03
N ARG A 414 10.13 39.98 -24.01
CA ARG A 414 9.07 40.95 -24.36
C ARG A 414 7.75 40.30 -24.78
N SER A 415 7.82 39.20 -25.53
CA SER A 415 6.62 38.48 -25.99
C SER A 415 5.87 37.85 -24.82
N LEU A 416 6.58 37.28 -23.85
CA LEU A 416 6.00 36.74 -22.62
C LEU A 416 5.37 37.84 -21.75
N ASP A 417 6.06 38.96 -21.55
CA ASP A 417 5.53 40.08 -20.77
C ASP A 417 4.22 40.61 -21.38
N THR A 418 4.18 40.71 -22.71
CA THR A 418 2.97 41.12 -23.45
C THR A 418 1.84 40.11 -23.28
N PHE A 419 2.14 38.81 -23.38
CA PHE A 419 1.16 37.74 -23.15
C PHE A 419 0.59 37.80 -21.74
N LEU A 420 1.46 37.86 -20.72
CA LEU A 420 1.07 37.90 -19.31
C LEU A 420 0.25 39.13 -18.96
N ALA A 421 0.59 40.31 -19.49
CA ALA A 421 -0.19 41.53 -19.30
C ALA A 421 -1.61 41.40 -19.88
N ARG A 422 -1.73 40.78 -21.06
CA ARG A 422 -3.05 40.50 -21.67
C ARG A 422 -3.85 39.47 -20.88
N THR A 423 -3.20 38.40 -20.43
CA THR A 423 -3.87 37.39 -19.58
C THR A 423 -4.34 38.01 -18.26
N ALA A 424 -3.51 38.84 -17.63
CA ALA A 424 -3.88 39.56 -16.40
C ALA A 424 -5.08 40.51 -16.61
N ALA A 425 -5.08 41.28 -17.70
CA ALA A 425 -6.22 42.13 -18.06
C ALA A 425 -7.49 41.31 -18.31
N ALA A 426 -7.39 40.21 -19.07
CA ALA A 426 -8.53 39.33 -19.32
C ALA A 426 -9.08 38.70 -18.04
N VAL A 427 -8.23 38.31 -17.09
CA VAL A 427 -8.64 37.79 -15.77
C VAL A 427 -9.33 38.87 -14.95
N ALA A 428 -8.85 40.13 -14.99
CA ALA A 428 -9.46 41.24 -14.27
C ALA A 428 -10.88 41.57 -14.77
N ASP A 429 -11.16 41.28 -16.05
CA ASP A 429 -12.47 41.47 -16.67
C ASP A 429 -13.44 40.29 -16.43
N LEU A 430 -13.00 39.19 -15.82
CA LEU A 430 -13.88 38.05 -15.56
C LEU A 430 -14.84 38.36 -14.41
N PRO A 431 -16.18 38.28 -14.63
CA PRO A 431 -17.15 38.53 -13.57
C PRO A 431 -17.14 37.42 -12.51
N HIS A 432 -16.75 36.20 -12.89
CA HIS A 432 -16.71 35.02 -12.02
C HIS A 432 -15.49 34.17 -12.37
N ILE A 433 -14.67 33.86 -11.37
CA ILE A 433 -13.50 32.99 -11.50
C ILE A 433 -13.94 31.54 -11.32
N PRO A 434 -13.83 30.68 -12.34
CA PRO A 434 -14.14 29.28 -12.18
C PRO A 434 -13.09 28.61 -11.27
N PRO A 435 -13.45 27.64 -10.40
CA PRO A 435 -12.53 27.02 -9.45
C PRO A 435 -11.24 26.48 -10.08
N GLN A 436 -11.33 25.91 -11.29
CA GLN A 436 -10.19 25.39 -12.05
C GLN A 436 -9.19 26.46 -12.51
N ALA A 437 -9.60 27.73 -12.61
CA ALA A 437 -8.70 28.82 -12.99
C ALA A 437 -7.92 29.42 -11.80
N ARG A 438 -8.36 29.15 -10.56
CA ARG A 438 -7.76 29.73 -9.35
C ARG A 438 -6.25 29.48 -9.23
N PRO A 439 -5.70 28.29 -9.51
CA PRO A 439 -4.25 28.08 -9.45
C PRO A 439 -3.49 28.96 -10.46
N GLY A 440 -4.06 29.20 -11.64
CA GLY A 440 -3.49 30.08 -12.66
C GLY A 440 -3.49 31.55 -12.23
N ILE A 441 -4.59 31.99 -11.63
CA ILE A 441 -4.75 33.36 -11.11
C ILE A 441 -3.79 33.59 -9.93
N GLN A 442 -3.67 32.63 -9.01
CA GLN A 442 -2.69 32.74 -7.93
C GLN A 442 -1.27 32.90 -8.48
N ARG A 443 -0.89 32.17 -9.54
CA ARG A 443 0.42 32.37 -10.18
C ARG A 443 0.60 33.77 -10.76
N LEU A 444 -0.43 34.35 -11.38
CA LEU A 444 -0.37 35.73 -11.86
C LEU A 444 -0.20 36.72 -10.69
N ALA A 445 -0.83 36.45 -9.55
CA ALA A 445 -0.68 37.25 -8.33
C ALA A 445 0.71 37.08 -7.69
N ASP A 446 1.27 35.87 -7.68
CA ASP A 446 2.64 35.60 -7.22
C ASP A 446 3.68 36.29 -8.11
N LEU A 447 3.35 36.46 -9.39
CA LEU A 447 4.07 37.30 -10.33
C LEU A 447 3.74 38.81 -10.15
N GLY A 448 2.89 39.24 -9.23
CA GLY A 448 2.55 40.66 -9.05
C GLY A 448 1.93 41.32 -10.30
N LEU A 449 1.32 40.52 -11.18
CA LEU A 449 0.62 41.02 -12.36
C LEU A 449 -0.82 41.43 -12.05
N ILE A 450 -1.38 40.87 -10.99
CA ILE A 450 -2.68 41.20 -10.42
C ILE A 450 -2.55 41.26 -8.89
N PRO A 451 -3.42 42.00 -8.19
CA PRO A 451 -3.43 41.98 -6.73
C PRO A 451 -3.76 40.57 -6.21
N PRO A 452 -3.19 40.15 -5.06
CA PRO A 452 -3.56 38.88 -4.44
C PRO A 452 -5.06 38.89 -4.11
N ASP A 453 -5.75 37.79 -4.39
CA ASP A 453 -7.14 37.63 -3.98
C ASP A 453 -7.20 37.69 -2.44
N PRO A 454 -7.90 38.68 -1.84
CA PRO A 454 -8.01 38.80 -0.41
C PRO A 454 -8.81 37.66 0.23
N THR A 455 -9.48 36.83 -0.59
CA THR A 455 -10.18 35.64 -0.13
C THR A 455 -9.18 34.50 0.00
N PRO A 456 -8.68 34.18 1.22
CA PRO A 456 -7.86 33.01 1.38
C PRO A 456 -8.66 31.81 0.88
N VAL A 457 -8.10 31.09 -0.09
CA VAL A 457 -8.55 29.74 -0.37
C VAL A 457 -8.23 28.96 0.89
N VAL A 458 -9.17 28.89 1.82
CA VAL A 458 -9.15 27.85 2.84
C VAL A 458 -9.44 26.59 2.02
N PRO A 459 -8.44 25.73 1.75
CA PRO A 459 -8.77 24.45 1.15
C PRO A 459 -9.79 23.82 2.08
N GLU A 460 -10.99 23.53 1.56
CA GLU A 460 -11.92 22.70 2.32
C GLU A 460 -11.12 21.47 2.72
N PRO A 461 -10.96 21.19 4.03
CA PRO A 461 -10.17 20.06 4.46
C PRO A 461 -10.77 18.85 3.74
N PRO A 462 -9.97 18.10 2.97
CA PRO A 462 -10.50 17.02 2.14
C PRO A 462 -11.36 16.12 3.03
N GLU A 463 -12.57 15.80 2.56
CA GLU A 463 -13.43 14.81 3.23
C GLU A 463 -12.64 13.50 3.35
N PHE A 464 -12.00 13.32 4.50
CA PHE A 464 -11.13 12.22 4.89
C PHE A 464 -9.94 11.98 3.94
N PRO A 465 -8.70 12.32 4.37
CA PRO A 465 -7.48 12.07 3.59
C PRO A 465 -7.36 10.64 3.02
N SER A 466 -7.94 9.63 3.69
CA SER A 466 -8.03 8.25 3.19
C SER A 466 -8.75 8.10 1.85
N ARG A 467 -9.88 8.80 1.61
CA ARG A 467 -10.66 8.59 0.38
C ARG A 467 -9.92 9.11 -0.86
N ALA A 468 -9.29 10.28 -0.72
CA ALA A 468 -8.41 10.81 -1.76
C ALA A 468 -7.22 9.88 -2.00
N ALA A 469 -6.62 9.34 -0.92
CA ALA A 469 -5.54 8.37 -1.03
C ALA A 469 -5.97 7.10 -1.78
N GLU A 470 -7.16 6.56 -1.51
CA GLU A 470 -7.68 5.35 -2.18
C GLU A 470 -7.80 5.52 -3.69
N ALA A 471 -8.43 6.61 -4.16
CA ALA A 471 -8.59 6.87 -5.59
C ALA A 471 -7.23 6.95 -6.30
N LEU A 472 -6.28 7.69 -5.72
CA LEU A 472 -4.93 7.88 -6.28
C LEU A 472 -4.07 6.60 -6.18
N ALA A 473 -4.29 5.77 -5.15
CA ALA A 473 -3.53 4.55 -4.93
C ALA A 473 -3.78 3.48 -6.01
N ALA A 474 -5.01 3.36 -6.50
CA ALA A 474 -5.33 2.48 -7.64
C ALA A 474 -4.57 2.91 -8.91
N ASP A 475 -4.56 4.22 -9.19
CA ASP A 475 -3.87 4.80 -10.35
C ASP A 475 -2.35 4.65 -10.29
N LEU A 476 -1.74 4.75 -9.10
CA LEU A 476 -0.30 4.53 -8.92
C LEU A 476 0.12 3.12 -9.35
N SER A 477 -0.67 2.12 -8.95
CA SER A 477 -0.39 0.73 -9.27
C SER A 477 -0.42 0.47 -10.77
N ASP A 478 -1.40 1.04 -11.47
CA ASP A 478 -1.53 0.92 -12.92
C ASP A 478 -0.41 1.66 -13.67
N ALA A 479 -0.14 2.91 -13.29
CA ALA A 479 0.93 3.73 -13.87
C ALA A 479 2.32 3.09 -13.69
N ARG A 480 2.57 2.45 -12.54
CA ARG A 480 3.81 1.69 -12.31
C ARG A 480 3.89 0.47 -13.23
N ARG A 481 2.83 -0.34 -13.28
CA ARG A 481 2.79 -1.59 -14.07
C ARG A 481 3.01 -1.33 -15.56
N THR A 482 2.48 -0.23 -16.06
CA THR A 482 2.61 0.21 -17.47
C THR A 482 3.83 1.09 -17.72
N TYR A 483 4.64 1.35 -16.68
CA TYR A 483 5.83 2.21 -16.73
C TYR A 483 5.56 3.64 -17.27
N HIS A 484 4.36 4.17 -17.03
CA HIS A 484 3.98 5.54 -17.37
C HIS A 484 4.44 6.53 -16.29
N LEU A 485 5.75 6.81 -16.24
CA LEU A 485 6.36 7.65 -15.21
C LEU A 485 5.80 9.09 -15.14
N GLY A 486 5.38 9.67 -16.27
CA GLY A 486 4.72 10.99 -16.29
C GLY A 486 3.39 10.98 -15.51
N ARG A 487 2.52 9.99 -15.76
CA ARG A 487 1.27 9.80 -15.00
C ARG A 487 1.57 9.50 -13.53
N PHE A 488 2.55 8.64 -13.26
CA PHE A 488 2.97 8.32 -11.89
C PHE A 488 3.41 9.59 -11.12
N ALA A 489 4.22 10.45 -11.74
CA ALA A 489 4.64 11.72 -11.14
C ALA A 489 3.46 12.68 -10.92
N GLY A 490 2.51 12.75 -11.85
CA GLY A 490 1.27 13.50 -11.67
C GLY A 490 0.52 13.07 -10.41
N ILE A 491 0.36 11.77 -10.19
CA ILE A 491 -0.32 11.24 -9.01
C ILE A 491 0.44 11.56 -7.70
N VAL A 492 1.78 11.53 -7.73
CA VAL A 492 2.60 11.94 -6.57
C VAL A 492 2.39 13.42 -6.23
N ARG A 493 2.31 14.27 -7.25
CA ARG A 493 1.98 15.69 -7.07
C ARG A 493 0.59 15.87 -6.47
N ASP A 494 -0.39 15.10 -6.93
CA ASP A 494 -1.78 15.19 -6.46
C ASP A 494 -1.92 14.69 -5.00
N LEU A 495 -1.21 13.61 -4.63
CA LEU A 495 -1.08 13.17 -3.24
C LEU A 495 -0.48 14.28 -2.36
N THR A 496 0.56 14.94 -2.84
CA THR A 496 1.20 16.04 -2.12
C THR A 496 0.24 17.22 -1.94
N ALA A 497 -0.48 17.60 -3.00
CA ALA A 497 -1.47 18.68 -2.97
C ALA A 497 -2.63 18.37 -2.03
N ALA A 498 -2.99 17.09 -1.88
CA ALA A 498 -3.99 16.63 -0.91
C ALA A 498 -3.48 16.58 0.55
N GLY A 499 -2.25 17.05 0.82
CA GLY A 499 -1.65 17.04 2.16
C GLY A 499 -1.16 15.65 2.61
N LEU A 500 -1.02 14.70 1.68
CA LEU A 500 -0.62 13.32 1.97
C LEU A 500 0.89 13.08 1.80
N ALA A 501 1.72 14.12 1.77
CA ALA A 501 3.16 14.00 1.54
C ALA A 501 3.86 13.07 2.56
N ASP A 502 3.39 13.05 3.81
CA ASP A 502 3.93 12.17 4.86
C ASP A 502 3.32 10.78 4.88
N HIS A 503 2.22 10.56 4.16
CA HIS A 503 1.57 9.26 4.09
C HIS A 503 2.51 8.25 3.44
N ARG A 504 2.55 7.01 3.97
CA ARG A 504 3.44 5.95 3.49
C ARG A 504 3.40 5.76 1.98
N ILE A 505 2.21 5.78 1.37
CA ILE A 505 2.02 5.64 -0.08
C ILE A 505 2.77 6.73 -0.84
N ALA A 506 2.64 8.00 -0.44
CA ALA A 506 3.33 9.11 -1.09
C ALA A 506 4.85 9.00 -0.92
N ARG A 507 5.33 8.70 0.29
CA ARG A 507 6.78 8.53 0.54
C ARG A 507 7.38 7.40 -0.27
N ASP A 508 6.69 6.26 -0.37
CA ASP A 508 7.15 5.13 -1.17
C ASP A 508 7.02 5.38 -2.68
N ALA A 509 6.03 6.15 -3.12
CA ALA A 509 5.91 6.61 -4.50
C ALA A 509 7.05 7.56 -4.88
N VAL A 510 7.41 8.50 -3.99
CA VAL A 510 8.59 9.35 -4.15
C VAL A 510 9.87 8.51 -4.20
N ALA A 511 10.04 7.56 -3.26
CA ALA A 511 11.19 6.65 -3.29
C ALA A 511 11.26 5.82 -4.58
N PHE A 512 10.11 5.41 -5.14
CA PHE A 512 10.06 4.77 -6.44
C PHE A 512 10.58 5.69 -7.54
N LEU A 513 10.09 6.93 -7.62
CA LEU A 513 10.57 7.92 -8.60
C LEU A 513 12.09 8.18 -8.47
N LEU A 514 12.59 8.36 -7.24
CA LEU A 514 14.02 8.54 -6.98
C LEU A 514 14.85 7.35 -7.48
N SER A 515 14.35 6.12 -7.32
CA SER A 515 15.02 4.92 -7.83
C SER A 515 15.04 4.81 -9.36
N GLN A 516 14.32 5.69 -10.08
CA GLN A 516 14.36 5.78 -11.54
C GLN A 516 15.39 6.78 -12.06
N GLN A 517 16.12 7.49 -11.18
CA GLN A 517 17.14 8.44 -11.61
C GLN A 517 18.37 7.70 -12.12
N SER A 518 18.83 8.12 -13.30
CA SER A 518 20.07 7.63 -13.91
C SER A 518 21.26 8.54 -13.58
N ALA A 519 22.48 8.07 -13.83
CA ALA A 519 23.70 8.80 -13.47
C ALA A 519 23.86 10.16 -14.17
N ASP A 520 23.21 10.38 -15.33
CA ASP A 520 23.20 11.67 -16.03
C ASP A 520 22.20 12.68 -15.45
N GLY A 521 21.40 12.27 -14.45
CA GLY A 521 20.39 13.08 -13.78
C GLY A 521 18.96 12.92 -14.32
N ALA A 522 18.76 12.35 -15.51
CA ALA A 522 17.43 12.12 -16.05
C ALA A 522 16.73 10.92 -15.38
N PHE A 523 15.40 10.87 -15.52
CA PHE A 523 14.58 9.80 -14.98
C PHE A 523 14.05 8.84 -16.06
N GLY A 524 14.06 7.56 -15.71
CA GLY A 524 13.40 6.49 -16.45
C GLY A 524 14.20 5.89 -17.60
N HIS A 525 13.75 4.71 -18.03
CA HIS A 525 14.35 3.92 -19.11
C HIS A 525 13.29 3.55 -20.16
N PRO A 526 13.00 4.42 -21.15
CA PRO A 526 11.97 4.13 -22.14
C PRO A 526 12.34 2.88 -22.95
N ALA A 527 11.39 1.95 -23.11
CA ALA A 527 11.53 0.77 -23.96
C ALA A 527 11.36 1.16 -25.44
N CYS A 528 12.30 1.92 -25.97
CA CYS A 528 12.31 2.41 -27.35
C CYS A 528 13.73 2.41 -27.92
N ASP A 529 13.89 1.86 -29.12
CA ASP A 529 15.20 1.75 -29.79
C ASP A 529 15.64 3.04 -30.48
N ASP A 530 14.69 3.86 -30.95
CA ASP A 530 14.99 5.15 -31.58
C ASP A 530 15.56 6.17 -30.56
N PRO A 531 16.82 6.63 -30.71
CA PRO A 531 17.44 7.55 -29.76
C PRO A 531 16.70 8.88 -29.61
N ALA A 532 16.11 9.40 -30.68
CA ALA A 532 15.40 10.69 -30.66
C ALA A 532 14.10 10.59 -29.87
N THR A 533 13.31 9.55 -30.12
CA THR A 533 12.09 9.23 -29.35
C THR A 533 12.44 8.95 -27.90
N ARG A 534 13.49 8.16 -27.63
CA ARG A 534 13.96 7.89 -26.27
C ARG A 534 14.32 9.18 -25.52
N LEU A 535 15.05 10.09 -26.15
CA LEU A 535 15.41 11.37 -25.54
C LEU A 535 14.17 12.22 -25.24
N ARG A 536 13.23 12.30 -26.19
CA ARG A 536 11.96 13.04 -26.02
C ARG A 536 11.13 12.48 -24.86
N VAL A 537 11.01 11.16 -24.75
CA VAL A 537 10.28 10.51 -23.65
C VAL A 537 10.98 10.76 -22.31
N ARG A 538 12.31 10.61 -22.23
CA ARG A 538 13.08 10.93 -21.01
C ARG A 538 12.91 12.39 -20.61
N LEU A 539 12.85 13.32 -21.58
CA LEU A 539 12.62 14.74 -21.32
C LEU A 539 11.27 14.97 -20.62
N SER A 540 10.21 14.42 -21.20
CA SER A 540 8.85 14.53 -20.66
C SER A 540 8.71 13.89 -19.27
N TRP A 541 9.31 12.72 -19.05
CA TRP A 541 9.30 12.06 -17.73
C TRP A 541 10.09 12.83 -16.69
N THR A 542 11.30 13.28 -17.03
CA THR A 542 12.15 14.06 -16.12
C THR A 542 11.47 15.37 -15.74
N GLN A 543 10.83 16.06 -16.70
CA GLN A 543 10.02 17.27 -16.45
C GLN A 543 8.89 17.00 -15.43
N SER A 544 8.12 15.93 -15.65
CA SER A 544 6.99 15.57 -14.79
C SER A 544 7.46 15.22 -13.38
N ILE A 545 8.56 14.46 -13.27
CA ILE A 545 9.14 14.04 -11.99
C ILE A 545 9.72 15.22 -11.23
N VAL A 546 10.47 16.13 -11.87
CA VAL A 546 11.01 17.33 -11.20
C VAL A 546 9.89 18.19 -10.64
N THR A 547 8.79 18.36 -11.38
CA THR A 547 7.60 19.07 -10.89
C THR A 547 7.01 18.40 -9.65
N ALA A 548 6.84 17.08 -9.66
CA ALA A 548 6.29 16.33 -8.53
C ALA A 548 7.20 16.33 -7.29
N LEU A 549 8.51 16.13 -7.48
CA LEU A 549 9.50 16.17 -6.41
C LEU A 549 9.62 17.58 -5.82
N THR A 550 9.53 18.62 -6.64
CA THR A 550 9.54 20.02 -6.17
C THR A 550 8.32 20.33 -5.31
N ALA A 551 7.13 19.89 -5.73
CA ALA A 551 5.92 20.03 -4.92
C ALA A 551 6.07 19.33 -3.56
N THR A 552 6.59 18.09 -3.57
CA THR A 552 6.85 17.30 -2.36
C THR A 552 7.84 18.01 -1.43
N HIS A 553 8.94 18.52 -2.00
CA HIS A 553 9.99 19.21 -1.27
C HIS A 553 9.48 20.50 -0.61
N ARG A 554 8.69 21.30 -1.33
CA ARG A 554 8.04 22.50 -0.76
C ARG A 554 7.07 22.14 0.36
N ALA A 555 6.26 21.10 0.20
CA ALA A 555 5.35 20.63 1.24
C ALA A 555 6.10 20.19 2.51
N GLN A 556 7.20 19.45 2.36
CA GLN A 556 8.05 19.02 3.49
C GLN A 556 8.70 20.20 4.22
N ARG A 557 9.12 21.25 3.51
CA ARG A 557 9.69 22.46 4.12
C ARG A 557 8.65 23.37 4.77
N ALA A 558 7.42 23.36 4.27
CA ALA A 558 6.32 24.17 4.82
C ALA A 558 5.79 23.62 6.15
N GLN A 559 6.03 22.34 6.44
CA GLN A 559 5.62 21.75 7.71
C GLN A 559 6.39 22.42 8.86
N PRO A 560 5.69 22.92 9.89
CA PRO A 560 6.34 23.52 11.04
C PRO A 560 7.27 22.48 11.66
N THR A 561 8.54 22.85 11.83
CA THR A 561 9.49 21.99 12.54
C THR A 561 8.87 21.71 13.91
N PRO A 562 8.59 20.43 14.25
CA PRO A 562 7.92 20.12 15.51
C PRO A 562 8.73 20.77 16.62
N ALA A 563 8.07 21.65 17.39
CA ALA A 563 8.71 22.42 18.45
C ALA A 563 9.54 21.44 19.28
N ARG A 564 10.85 21.66 19.32
CA ARG A 564 11.78 20.79 20.04
C ARG A 564 11.19 20.64 21.45
N PRO A 565 10.84 19.42 21.89
CA PRO A 565 10.15 19.25 23.17
C PRO A 565 10.97 20.00 24.20
N ALA A 566 10.37 21.02 24.82
CA ALA A 566 11.06 21.88 25.77
C ALA A 566 11.77 20.94 26.74
N THR A 567 13.10 20.98 26.76
CA THR A 567 13.90 20.11 27.60
C THR A 567 13.36 20.29 29.01
N ALA A 568 12.63 19.29 29.50
CA ALA A 568 12.05 19.33 30.82
C ALA A 568 13.24 19.53 31.76
N LYS A 569 13.37 20.75 32.31
CA LYS A 569 14.40 21.07 33.28
C LYS A 569 14.28 20.02 34.36
N THR A 570 15.23 19.09 34.41
CA THR A 570 15.31 18.09 35.45
C THR A 570 15.32 18.88 36.76
N PRO A 571 14.32 18.72 37.65
CA PRO A 571 14.29 19.48 38.88
C PRO A 571 15.57 19.16 39.64
N GLY A 572 16.34 20.22 39.92
CA GLY A 572 17.66 20.11 40.51
C GLY A 572 17.61 19.25 41.77
N ALA A 573 18.49 18.26 41.82
CA ALA A 573 18.78 17.51 43.03
C ALA A 573 19.13 18.53 44.13
N ARG A 574 18.24 18.72 45.09
CA ARG A 574 18.57 19.37 46.35
C ARG A 574 19.56 18.45 47.06
N ALA A 575 20.81 18.91 47.15
CA ALA A 575 21.79 18.34 48.06
C ALA A 575 21.24 18.43 49.49
N ALA A 576 21.08 17.28 50.13
CA ALA A 576 20.92 17.20 51.57
C ALA A 576 22.31 17.38 52.19
N GLY A 577 22.46 18.46 52.96
CA GLY A 577 23.47 18.61 54.00
C GLY A 577 22.86 18.29 55.35
#